data_AF-A0A523D3I6-F1
#
_entry.id   AF-A0A523D3I6-F1
#
_cell.length_a   1.000
_cell.length_b   1.000
_cell.length_c   1.000
_cell.angle_alpha   90.00
_cell.angle_beta   90.00
_cell.angle_gamma   90.00
#
_symmetry.space_group_name_H-M   'P 1'
#
loop_
_entity.id
_entity.type
_entity.pdbx_description
1 polymer ?
#
loop_
_entity_poly.entity_id
_entity_poly.type
_entity_poly.pdbx_seq_one_letter_code
_entity_poly.pdbx_strand_id
1 'polypeptide(L)'
;MSGSAYQRGRQLLKEGELADAIWAFMDELQENPDEPAGYFALMEAYQLSYTVFPDPQLLQQVKNVLVGARDQDLDEEQERLADAIERGIDAEIEARALQEGQERHEGHEG
;
A
#
# COMPACT_ATOMS: atom_id res chain seq x y z
N MET A 1 -8.23 3.74 20.46
CA MET A 1 -9.29 2.72 20.25
C MET A 1 -9.54 2.72 18.76
N SER A 2 -9.46 1.58 18.06
CA SER A 2 -9.67 1.58 16.61
C SER A 2 -11.11 1.96 16.26
N GLY A 3 -11.28 2.79 15.22
CA GLY A 3 -12.59 3.20 14.75
C GLY A 3 -13.42 2.04 14.20
N SER A 4 -14.73 2.29 14.07
CA SER A 4 -15.66 1.33 13.46
C SER A 4 -15.24 0.99 12.02
N ALA A 5 -14.67 1.96 11.31
CA ALA A 5 -14.20 1.81 9.94
C ALA A 5 -12.96 0.90 9.86
N TYR A 6 -11.98 1.08 10.77
CA TYR A 6 -10.81 0.20 10.87
C TYR A 6 -11.19 -1.28 11.04
N GLN A 7 -12.08 -1.59 11.98
CA GLN A 7 -12.46 -2.98 12.26
C GLN A 7 -13.15 -3.62 11.05
N ARG A 8 -14.00 -2.85 10.36
CA ARG A 8 -14.63 -3.27 9.11
C ARG A 8 -13.58 -3.53 8.03
N GLY A 9 -12.62 -2.63 7.82
CA GLY A 9 -11.53 -2.82 6.86
C GLY A 9 -10.71 -4.09 7.14
N ARG A 10 -10.38 -4.35 8.42
CA ARG A 10 -9.68 -5.59 8.81
C ARG A 10 -10.49 -6.85 8.51
N GLN A 11 -11.81 -6.79 8.63
CA GLN A 11 -12.67 -7.93 8.30
C GLN A 11 -12.73 -8.15 6.79
N LEU A 12 -12.92 -7.09 6.00
CA LEU A 12 -12.95 -7.14 4.53
C LEU A 12 -11.63 -7.67 3.95
N LEU A 13 -10.48 -7.26 4.53
CA LEU A 13 -9.18 -7.83 4.16
C LEU A 13 -9.12 -9.35 4.34
N LYS A 14 -9.66 -9.87 5.44
CA LYS A 14 -9.67 -11.33 5.69
C LYS A 14 -10.58 -12.07 4.72
N GLU A 15 -11.63 -11.42 4.26
CA GLU A 15 -12.57 -11.96 3.28
C GLU A 15 -12.04 -11.86 1.83
N GLY A 16 -10.96 -11.10 1.61
CA GLY A 16 -10.40 -10.86 0.28
C GLY A 16 -11.13 -9.76 -0.50
N GLU A 17 -12.02 -9.02 0.14
CA GLU A 17 -12.76 -7.90 -0.45
C GLU A 17 -11.88 -6.64 -0.45
N LEU A 18 -10.83 -6.67 -1.28
CA LEU A 18 -9.72 -5.71 -1.23
C LEU A 18 -10.16 -4.26 -1.50
N ALA A 19 -11.05 -4.06 -2.47
CA ALA A 19 -11.53 -2.72 -2.83
C ALA A 19 -12.34 -2.11 -1.66
N ASP A 20 -13.26 -2.87 -1.08
CA ASP A 20 -14.06 -2.40 0.06
C ASP A 20 -13.20 -2.19 1.31
N ALA A 21 -12.16 -3.00 1.52
CA ALA A 21 -11.22 -2.81 2.60
C ALA A 21 -10.46 -1.48 2.47
N ILE A 22 -9.99 -1.15 1.26
CA ILE A 22 -9.35 0.14 0.97
C ILE A 22 -10.29 1.29 1.32
N TRP A 23 -11.55 1.24 0.86
CA TRP A 23 -12.54 2.27 1.20
C TRP A 23 -12.74 2.41 2.71
N ALA A 24 -12.88 1.30 3.44
CA ALA A 24 -13.05 1.34 4.89
C ALA A 24 -11.84 1.93 5.62
N PHE A 25 -10.60 1.69 5.16
CA PHE A 25 -9.43 2.33 5.76
C PHE A 25 -9.28 3.80 5.35
N MET A 26 -9.70 4.19 4.15
CA MET A 26 -9.77 5.60 3.78
C MET A 26 -10.76 6.36 4.68
N ASP A 27 -11.92 5.77 4.97
CA ASP A 27 -12.89 6.33 5.92
C ASP A 27 -12.29 6.41 7.33
N GLU A 28 -11.56 5.38 7.79
CA GLU A 28 -10.83 5.43 9.06
C GLU A 28 -9.87 6.61 9.15
N LEU A 29 -9.11 6.88 8.09
CA LEU A 29 -8.17 8.01 8.06
C LEU A 29 -8.87 9.37 8.00
N GLN A 30 -10.13 9.44 7.59
CA GLN A 30 -10.92 10.67 7.73
C GLN A 30 -11.40 10.89 9.16
N GLU A 31 -11.76 9.81 9.87
CA GLU A 31 -12.23 9.88 11.25
C GLU A 31 -11.09 10.02 12.27
N ASN A 32 -9.98 9.32 12.04
CA ASN A 32 -8.81 9.24 12.91
C ASN A 32 -7.52 9.47 12.10
N PRO A 33 -7.28 10.70 11.61
CA PRO A 33 -6.12 11.01 10.76
C PRO A 33 -4.78 10.90 11.50
N ASP A 34 -4.78 10.95 12.84
CA ASP A 34 -3.56 10.92 13.64
C ASP A 34 -3.19 9.51 14.12
N GLU A 35 -3.89 8.47 13.66
CA GLU A 35 -3.69 7.08 14.10
C GLU A 35 -2.86 6.29 13.08
N PRO A 36 -1.58 5.97 13.37
CA PRO A 36 -0.69 5.28 12.44
C PRO A 36 -1.23 3.94 11.95
N ALA A 37 -1.98 3.22 12.79
CA ALA A 37 -2.54 1.92 12.45
C ALA A 37 -3.44 1.97 11.18
N GLY A 38 -4.17 3.07 10.96
CA GLY A 38 -4.99 3.25 9.77
C GLY A 38 -4.16 3.31 8.49
N TYR A 39 -3.03 4.04 8.53
CA TYR A 39 -2.13 4.15 7.39
C TYR A 39 -1.49 2.82 7.03
N PHE A 40 -0.97 2.08 8.02
CA PHE A 40 -0.37 0.77 7.79
C PHE A 40 -1.38 -0.24 7.24
N ALA A 41 -2.62 -0.23 7.73
CA ALA A 41 -3.66 -1.11 7.21
C ALA A 41 -4.08 -0.76 5.78
N LEU A 42 -4.12 0.53 5.43
CA LEU A 42 -4.37 0.97 4.05
C LEU A 42 -3.22 0.58 3.10
N MET A 43 -1.96 0.71 3.54
CA MET A 43 -0.80 0.25 2.79
C MET A 43 -0.85 -1.28 2.56
N GLU A 44 -1.17 -2.05 3.61
CA GLU A 44 -1.38 -3.51 3.52
C GLU A 44 -2.43 -3.86 2.47
N ALA A 45 -3.56 -3.14 2.44
CA ALA A 45 -4.63 -3.37 1.48
C ALA A 45 -4.23 -3.08 0.03
N TYR A 46 -3.46 -2.01 -0.21
CA TYR A 46 -2.92 -1.71 -1.54
C TYR A 46 -1.87 -2.75 -1.98
N GLN A 47 -0.98 -3.20 -1.08
CA GLN A 47 0.03 -4.22 -1.38
C GLN A 47 -0.61 -5.59 -1.70
N LEU A 48 -1.65 -5.97 -0.96
CA LEU A 48 -2.43 -7.18 -1.25
C LEU A 48 -3.15 -7.05 -2.61
N SER A 49 -3.73 -5.88 -2.89
CA SER A 49 -4.34 -5.60 -4.20
C SER A 49 -3.34 -5.75 -5.33
N TYR A 50 -2.11 -5.26 -5.15
CA TYR A 50 -1.03 -5.40 -6.12
C TYR A 50 -0.65 -6.87 -6.36
N THR A 51 -0.65 -7.68 -5.30
CA THR A 51 -0.33 -9.11 -5.41
C THR A 51 -1.34 -9.86 -6.28
N VAL A 52 -2.62 -9.45 -6.24
CA VAL A 52 -3.70 -10.06 -7.05
C VAL A 52 -3.79 -9.43 -8.43
N PHE A 53 -3.63 -8.12 -8.53
CA PHE A 53 -3.71 -7.31 -9.74
C PHE A 53 -2.45 -6.44 -9.82
N PRO A 54 -1.39 -6.89 -10.51
CA PRO A 54 -0.09 -6.22 -10.50
C PRO A 54 -0.05 -4.92 -11.33
N ASP A 55 -0.80 -3.92 -10.89
CA ASP A 55 -0.86 -2.57 -11.44
C ASP A 55 0.13 -1.66 -10.67
N PRO A 56 1.15 -1.09 -11.33
CA PRO A 56 2.10 -0.17 -10.71
C PRO A 56 1.45 1.04 -10.02
N GLN A 57 0.24 1.45 -10.42
CA GLN A 57 -0.48 2.54 -9.76
C GLN A 57 -0.82 2.20 -8.30
N LEU A 58 -1.02 0.92 -7.97
CA LEU A 58 -1.28 0.50 -6.59
C LEU A 58 -0.05 0.70 -5.71
N LEU A 59 1.15 0.39 -6.23
CA LEU A 59 2.41 0.67 -5.52
C LEU A 59 2.62 2.18 -5.30
N GLN A 60 2.23 3.01 -6.27
CA GLN A 60 2.26 4.45 -6.10
C GLN A 60 1.29 4.93 -5.01
N GLN A 61 0.11 4.31 -4.87
CA GLN A 61 -0.78 4.62 -3.74
C GLN A 61 -0.15 4.24 -2.40
N VAL A 62 0.56 3.12 -2.30
CA VAL A 62 1.29 2.78 -1.07
C VAL A 62 2.30 3.88 -0.71
N LYS A 63 3.05 4.41 -1.68
CA LYS A 63 3.99 5.54 -1.43
C LYS A 63 3.26 6.79 -0.94
N ASN A 64 2.11 7.12 -1.52
CA ASN A 64 1.34 8.29 -1.10
C ASN A 64 0.84 8.16 0.34
N VAL A 65 0.35 6.97 0.72
CA VAL A 65 -0.09 6.68 2.08
C VAL A 65 1.09 6.68 3.05
N LEU A 66 2.24 6.15 2.65
CA LEU A 66 3.46 6.16 3.44
C LEU A 66 3.92 7.58 3.80
N VAL A 67 3.83 8.54 2.87
CA VAL A 67 4.11 9.95 3.17
C VAL A 67 3.21 10.44 4.29
N GLY A 68 1.91 10.18 4.20
CA GLY A 68 0.96 10.54 5.27
C GLY A 68 1.23 9.83 6.59
N ALA A 69 1.72 8.59 6.56
CA ALA A 69 2.11 7.85 7.75
C ALA A 69 3.33 8.48 8.44
N ARG A 70 4.34 8.91 7.67
CA ARG A 70 5.56 9.56 8.18
C ARG A 70 5.31 10.97 8.73
N ASP A 71 4.20 11.60 8.35
CA ASP A 71 3.76 12.86 8.96
C ASP A 71 3.19 12.65 10.37
N GLN A 72 2.97 11.40 10.80
CA GLN A 72 2.50 11.05 12.14
C GLN A 72 3.66 10.82 13.11
N ASP A 73 3.37 10.84 14.41
CA ASP A 73 4.34 10.51 15.47
C ASP A 73 4.56 8.98 15.54
N LEU A 74 5.35 8.45 14.61
CA LEU A 74 5.68 7.03 14.52
C LEU A 74 6.67 6.61 15.61
N ASP A 75 6.43 5.45 16.20
CA ASP A 75 7.43 4.82 17.06
C ASP A 75 8.58 4.16 16.24
N GLU A 76 9.64 3.73 16.92
CA GLU A 76 10.81 3.13 16.28
C GLU A 76 10.49 1.83 15.50
N GLU A 77 9.47 1.08 15.91
CA GLU A 77 9.04 -0.11 15.17
C GLU A 77 8.29 0.27 13.90
N GLN A 78 7.40 1.24 14.00
CA GLN A 78 6.63 1.78 12.89
C GLN A 78 7.53 2.44 11.85
N GLU A 79 8.54 3.21 12.26
CA GLU A 79 9.54 3.79 11.34
C GLU A 79 10.32 2.70 10.60
N ARG A 80 10.77 1.65 11.30
CA ARG A 80 11.45 0.52 10.65
C ARG A 80 10.56 -0.21 9.65
N LEU A 81 9.27 -0.32 9.95
CA LEU A 81 8.29 -0.91 9.04
C LEU A 81 8.06 -0.03 7.81
N ALA A 82 7.87 1.28 8.01
CA ALA A 82 7.75 2.28 6.96
C ALA A 82 8.94 2.23 5.99
N ASP A 83 10.15 2.20 6.54
CA ASP A 83 11.41 2.05 5.79
C ASP A 83 11.46 0.73 4.99
N ALA A 84 11.00 -0.38 5.57
CA ALA A 84 10.98 -1.68 4.90
C ALA A 84 9.97 -1.71 3.75
N ILE A 85 8.80 -1.10 3.95
CA ILE A 85 7.76 -0.95 2.93
C ILE A 85 8.30 -0.10 1.77
N GLU A 86 8.91 1.05 2.05
CA GLU A 86 9.46 1.95 1.02
C GLU A 86 10.49 1.24 0.13
N ARG A 87 11.47 0.57 0.75
CA ARG A 87 12.50 -0.18 0.01
C ARG A 87 11.90 -1.29 -0.84
N GLY A 88 10.88 -1.98 -0.33
CA GLY A 88 10.20 -3.05 -1.07
C GLY A 88 9.48 -2.52 -2.31
N ILE A 89 8.79 -1.38 -2.18
CA ILE A 89 8.09 -0.74 -3.29
C ILE A 89 9.07 -0.24 -4.35
N ASP A 90 10.13 0.45 -3.95
CA ASP A 90 11.11 1.00 -4.88
C ASP A 90 11.79 -0.12 -5.69
N ALA A 91 12.14 -1.23 -5.03
CA ALA A 91 12.71 -2.40 -5.71
C ALA A 91 11.74 -3.03 -6.72
N GLU A 92 10.46 -3.15 -6.38
CA GLU A 92 9.45 -3.74 -7.27
C GLU A 92 9.17 -2.86 -8.48
N ILE A 93 9.09 -1.54 -8.30
CA ILE A 93 8.92 -0.57 -9.39
C ILE A 93 10.12 -0.64 -10.34
N GLU A 94 11.35 -0.67 -9.81
CA GLU A 94 12.56 -0.79 -10.61
C GLU A 94 12.59 -2.11 -11.39
N ALA A 95 12.27 -3.23 -10.73
CA ALA A 95 12.23 -4.54 -11.37
C ALA A 95 11.26 -4.58 -12.56
N ARG A 96 10.08 -3.97 -12.43
CA ARG A 96 9.12 -3.86 -13.55
C ARG A 96 9.61 -2.98 -14.68
N ALA A 97 10.20 -1.82 -14.37
CA ALA A 97 10.74 -0.93 -15.39
C ALA A 97 11.81 -1.63 -16.24
N LEU A 98 12.64 -2.48 -15.62
CA LEU A 98 13.63 -3.30 -16.32
C LEU A 98 12.97 -4.36 -17.19
N GLN A 99 11.96 -5.08 -16.70
CA GLN A 99 11.22 -6.10 -17.47
C GLN A 99 10.56 -5.49 -18.71
N GLU A 100 9.84 -4.38 -18.55
CA GLU A 100 9.21 -3.69 -19.69
C GLU A 100 10.23 -3.20 -20.73
N GLY A 101 11.40 -2.75 -20.28
CA GLY A 101 12.49 -2.36 -21.16
C GLY A 101 13.00 -3.53 -22.01
N GLN A 102 13.15 -4.71 -21.39
CA GLN A 102 13.60 -5.94 -22.07
C GLN A 102 12.57 -6.41 -23.11
N GLU A 103 11.29 -6.45 -22.75
CA GLU A 103 10.20 -6.87 -23.66
C GLU A 103 10.09 -5.98 -24.90
N ARG A 104 10.30 -4.66 -24.74
CA ARG A 104 10.27 -3.71 -25.88
C ARG A 104 11.44 -3.92 -26.85
N HIS A 105 12.60 -4.34 -26.36
CA HIS A 105 13.77 -4.61 -27.20
C HIS A 105 13.63 -5.93 -27.97
N GLU A 106 13.02 -6.96 -27.38
CA GLU A 106 12.80 -8.26 -28.04
C GLU A 106 11.65 -8.22 -29.06
N GLY A 107 10.67 -7.33 -28.89
CA GLY A 107 9.53 -7.16 -29.81
C GLY A 107 9.83 -6.42 -31.13
N HIS A 108 11.08 -6.02 -31.39
CA HIS A 108 11.48 -5.29 -32.61
C HIS A 108 12.37 -6.09 -33.57
N GLU A 109 12.66 -7.36 -33.29
CA GLU A 109 13.46 -8.24 -34.16
C GLU A 109 12.62 -9.22 -35.02
N GLY A 110 11.32 -8.96 -35.22
CA GLY A 110 10.40 -9.80 -36.00
C GLY A 110 10.13 -9.33 -37.43
#